data_AF-A0A965FAN8-F1
#
_entry.id   AF-A0A965FAN8-F1
#
_cell.length_a   1.000
_cell.length_b   1.000
_cell.length_c   1.000
_cell.angle_alpha   90.00
_cell.angle_beta   90.00
_cell.angle_gamma   90.00
#
_symmetry.space_group_name_H-M   'P 1'
#
loop_
_entity.id
_entity.type
_entity.pdbx_description
1 polymer ?
#
loop_
_entity_poly.entity_id
_entity_poly.type
_entity_poly.pdbx_seq_one_letter_code
_entity_poly.pdbx_strand_id
1 'polypeptide(L)'
;AVAHTGRGRIAAFPDLPAIGDTLAGYEAYEWNCILAPARTSPAIIEKLNTALNEVVQDPEVAARYSQLGMTVQTNTVAEAEGFLRSETEKWGRVIREANIKLE
;
A
#
# COMPACT_ATOMS: atom_id res chain seq x y z
N ALA A 1 6.00 9.98 18.51
CA ALA A 1 6.86 9.75 17.33
C ALA A 1 7.48 11.09 16.92
N VAL A 2 8.65 11.07 16.26
CA VAL A 2 9.31 12.31 15.78
C VAL A 2 9.15 12.55 14.27
N ALA A 3 8.93 11.48 13.49
CA ALA A 3 8.55 11.52 12.08
C ALA A 3 7.88 10.18 11.69
N HIS A 4 7.16 10.13 10.57
CA HIS A 4 6.64 8.89 9.99
C HIS A 4 7.36 8.51 8.69
N THR A 5 7.31 7.23 8.32
CA THR A 5 8.07 6.67 7.21
C THR A 5 7.31 6.63 5.88
N GLY A 6 5.98 6.81 5.90
CA GLY A 6 5.15 6.98 4.71
C GLY A 6 5.27 8.36 4.07
N ARG A 7 4.48 8.62 3.02
CA ARG A 7 4.53 9.86 2.24
C ARG A 7 3.40 10.82 2.56
N GLY A 8 3.68 12.11 2.46
CA GLY A 8 2.70 13.17 2.67
C GLY A 8 2.30 13.30 4.14
N ARG A 9 1.19 13.99 4.43
CA ARG A 9 0.67 14.13 5.80
C ARG A 9 -0.35 13.04 6.10
N ILE A 10 -0.31 12.51 7.33
CA ILE A 10 -1.29 11.55 7.82
C ILE A 10 -2.38 12.33 8.56
N ALA A 11 -3.65 12.16 8.18
CA ALA A 11 -4.76 12.92 8.78
C ALA A 11 -4.89 12.69 10.30
N ALA A 12 -4.56 11.49 10.78
CA ALA A 12 -4.53 11.16 12.20
C ALA A 12 -3.39 11.86 12.98
N PHE A 13 -2.33 12.29 12.28
CA PHE A 13 -1.14 12.92 12.86
C PHE A 13 -0.65 14.09 11.97
N PRO A 14 -1.44 15.18 11.84
CA PRO A 14 -1.19 16.23 10.86
C PRO A 14 0.11 17.02 11.08
N ASP A 15 0.60 17.06 12.32
CA ASP A 15 1.83 17.75 12.73
C ASP A 15 3.06 16.84 12.71
N LEU A 16 2.90 15.55 12.44
CA LEU A 16 4.01 14.60 12.37
C LEU A 16 4.61 14.64 10.96
N PRO A 17 5.87 15.06 10.77
CA PRO A 17 6.47 15.15 9.44
C PRO A 17 6.81 13.78 8.85
N ALA A 18 6.95 13.73 7.53
CA ALA A 18 7.47 12.55 6.85
C ALA A 18 9.01 12.56 6.91
N ILE A 19 9.64 11.39 7.06
CA ILE A 19 11.11 11.28 6.95
C ILE A 19 11.58 11.79 5.58
N GLY A 20 10.77 11.58 4.53
CA GLY A 20 11.00 12.08 3.18
C GLY A 20 11.22 13.60 3.07
N ASP A 21 10.73 14.38 4.04
CA ASP A 21 10.94 15.83 4.10
C ASP A 21 12.40 16.21 4.43
N THR A 22 13.15 15.27 5.04
CA THR A 22 14.56 15.46 5.43
C THR A 22 15.51 14.57 4.64
N LEU A 23 15.07 13.38 4.23
CA LEU A 23 15.82 12.43 3.43
C LEU A 23 15.07 12.14 2.13
N ALA A 24 15.46 12.85 1.07
CA ALA A 24 14.81 12.75 -0.22
C ALA A 24 14.78 11.30 -0.74
N GLY A 25 13.61 10.86 -1.21
CA GLY A 25 13.40 9.51 -1.71
C GLY A 25 13.13 8.45 -0.64
N TYR A 26 13.16 8.81 0.65
CA TYR A 26 12.77 7.89 1.72
C TYR A 26 11.25 7.72 1.77
N GLU A 27 10.81 6.48 1.60
CA GLU A 27 9.43 6.07 1.81
C GLU A 27 9.41 4.58 2.17
N ALA A 28 8.80 4.24 3.30
CA ALA A 28 8.58 2.85 3.71
C ALA A 28 7.30 2.80 4.54
N TYR A 29 6.26 2.17 4.03
CA TYR A 29 5.00 2.02 4.74
C TYR A 29 4.45 0.62 4.48
N GLU A 30 3.59 0.17 5.38
CA GLU A 30 2.88 -1.10 5.24
C GLU A 30 1.69 -0.93 4.30
N TRP A 31 1.44 -1.95 3.48
CA TRP A 31 0.33 -1.99 2.55
C TRP A 31 -0.24 -3.40 2.50
N ASN A 32 -1.51 -3.48 2.11
CA ASN A 32 -2.22 -4.73 1.91
C ASN A 32 -2.68 -4.84 0.47
N CYS A 33 -2.57 -6.03 -0.11
CA CYS A 33 -3.04 -6.33 -1.46
C CYS A 33 -3.80 -7.65 -1.47
N ILE A 34 -4.83 -7.75 -2.31
CA ILE A 34 -5.60 -8.97 -2.51
C ILE A 34 -5.08 -9.64 -3.79
N LEU A 35 -4.68 -10.90 -3.66
CA LEU A 35 -4.15 -11.71 -4.74
C LEU A 35 -5.09 -12.86 -5.07
N ALA A 36 -5.10 -13.27 -6.33
CA ALA A 36 -5.84 -14.44 -6.81
C ALA A 36 -4.87 -15.46 -7.44
N PRO A 37 -5.27 -16.74 -7.60
CA PRO A 37 -4.43 -17.73 -8.28
C PRO A 37 -4.00 -17.26 -9.68
N ALA A 38 -2.77 -17.58 -10.07
CA ALA A 38 -2.12 -17.05 -11.29
C ALA A 38 -2.87 -17.29 -12.61
N ARG A 39 -3.77 -18.29 -12.66
CA ARG A 39 -4.58 -18.63 -13.83
C ARG A 39 -6.06 -18.24 -13.71
N THR A 40 -6.38 -17.35 -12.78
CA THR A 40 -7.74 -16.80 -12.66
C THR A 40 -8.07 -16.02 -13.94
N SER A 41 -9.28 -16.23 -14.48
CA SER A 41 -9.72 -15.55 -15.72
C SER A 41 -9.70 -14.02 -15.54
N PRO A 42 -9.26 -13.25 -16.54
CA PRO A 42 -9.31 -11.79 -16.49
C PRO A 42 -10.70 -11.24 -16.15
N ALA A 43 -11.76 -11.86 -16.68
CA ALA A 43 -13.13 -11.44 -16.39
C ALA A 43 -13.51 -11.60 -14.90
N ILE A 44 -12.95 -12.60 -14.22
CA ILE A 44 -13.15 -12.79 -12.78
C ILE A 44 -12.35 -11.74 -12.00
N ILE A 45 -11.11 -11.47 -12.41
CA ILE A 45 -10.27 -10.44 -11.79
C ILE A 45 -10.94 -9.06 -11.86
N GLU A 46 -11.43 -8.67 -13.03
CA GLU A 46 -12.15 -7.40 -13.22
C GLU A 46 -13.40 -7.31 -12.34
N LYS A 47 -14.18 -8.40 -12.27
CA LYS A 47 -15.37 -8.45 -11.42
C LYS A 47 -15.02 -8.30 -9.94
N LEU A 48 -13.93 -8.95 -9.49
CA LEU A 48 -13.46 -8.84 -8.10
C LEU A 48 -12.93 -7.43 -7.81
N ASN A 49 -12.13 -6.84 -8.72
CA ASN A 49 -11.61 -5.49 -8.56
C ASN A 49 -12.75 -4.46 -8.45
N THR A 50 -13.77 -4.58 -9.32
CA THR A 50 -14.96 -3.71 -9.27
C THR A 50 -15.65 -3.82 -7.91
N ALA A 51 -15.96 -5.04 -7.46
CA ALA A 51 -16.64 -5.24 -6.18
C ALA A 51 -15.82 -4.77 -4.98
N LEU A 52 -14.50 -4.96 -5.01
CA LEU A 52 -13.60 -4.48 -3.95
C LEU A 52 -13.58 -2.94 -3.91
N ASN A 53 -13.47 -2.28 -5.06
CA ASN A 53 -13.51 -0.83 -5.14
C ASN A 53 -14.83 -0.26 -4.60
N GLU A 54 -15.96 -0.92 -4.87
CA GLU A 54 -17.26 -0.55 -4.30
C GLU A 54 -17.28 -0.70 -2.78
N VAL A 55 -16.82 -1.84 -2.24
CA VAL A 55 -16.84 -2.13 -0.79
C VAL A 55 -15.98 -1.14 -0.01
N VAL A 56 -14.78 -0.83 -0.50
CA VAL A 56 -13.87 0.04 0.25
C VAL A 56 -14.29 1.52 0.21
N GLN A 57 -15.20 1.88 -0.69
CA GLN A 57 -15.86 3.19 -0.74
C GLN A 57 -17.10 3.27 0.17
N ASP A 58 -17.57 2.15 0.71
CA ASP A 58 -18.64 2.17 1.70
C ASP A 58 -18.21 2.97 2.94
N PRO A 59 -19.01 3.96 3.41
CA PRO A 59 -18.62 4.82 4.53
C PRO A 59 -18.32 4.07 5.84
N GLU A 60 -19.02 2.98 6.12
CA GLU A 60 -18.80 2.18 7.32
C GLU A 60 -17.45 1.46 7.24
N VAL A 61 -17.16 0.89 6.06
CA VAL A 61 -15.87 0.24 5.79
C VAL A 61 -14.72 1.26 5.86
N ALA A 62 -14.83 2.38 5.17
CA ALA A 62 -13.83 3.44 5.18
C ALA A 62 -13.57 4.01 6.58
N ALA A 63 -14.63 4.19 7.38
CA ALA A 63 -14.51 4.61 8.78
C ALA A 63 -13.77 3.56 9.62
N ARG A 64 -14.05 2.27 9.42
CA ARG A 64 -13.37 1.18 10.13
C ARG A 64 -11.88 1.13 9.80
N TYR A 65 -11.50 1.24 8.53
CA TYR A 65 -10.09 1.32 8.13
C TYR A 65 -9.40 2.56 8.72
N SER A 66 -10.08 3.71 8.73
CA SER A 66 -9.56 4.94 9.32
C SER A 66 -9.29 4.79 10.82
N GLN A 67 -10.17 4.10 11.57
CA GLN A 67 -9.95 3.78 12.99
C GLN A 67 -8.72 2.89 13.23
N LEU A 68 -8.35 2.07 12.25
CA LEU A 68 -7.15 1.24 12.27
C LEU A 68 -5.90 2.00 11.78
N GLY A 69 -6.02 3.29 11.46
CA GLY A 69 -4.93 4.10 10.93
C GLY A 69 -4.58 3.81 9.47
N MET A 70 -5.46 3.10 8.76
CA MET A 70 -5.27 2.73 7.36
C MET A 70 -5.95 3.75 6.44
N THR A 71 -5.31 4.01 5.29
CA THR A 71 -5.92 4.78 4.22
C THR A 71 -6.34 3.82 3.12
N VAL A 72 -7.63 3.85 2.78
CA VAL A 72 -8.16 3.10 1.66
C VAL A 72 -7.82 3.81 0.35
N GLN A 73 -7.39 3.04 -0.64
CA GLN A 73 -7.26 3.51 -2.02
C GLN A 73 -7.97 2.53 -2.95
N THR A 74 -8.70 3.06 -3.92
CA THR A 74 -9.18 2.29 -5.05
C THR A 74 -8.13 2.29 -6.15
N ASN A 75 -8.10 1.22 -6.94
CA ASN A 75 -7.14 1.08 -8.02
C ASN A 75 -7.74 0.22 -9.14
N THR A 76 -7.23 0.41 -10.34
CA THR A 76 -7.38 -0.54 -11.45
C THR A 76 -6.51 -1.77 -11.21
N VAL A 77 -6.81 -2.87 -11.90
CA VAL A 77 -5.99 -4.10 -11.85
C VAL A 77 -4.54 -3.80 -12.23
N ALA A 78 -4.33 -3.02 -13.30
CA ALA A 78 -3.01 -2.65 -13.78
C ALA A 78 -2.21 -1.80 -12.77
N GLU A 79 -2.86 -0.89 -12.05
CA GLU A 79 -2.21 -0.10 -10.99
C GLU A 79 -1.78 -0.96 -9.82
N ALA A 80 -2.61 -1.92 -9.37
CA ALA A 80 -2.22 -2.86 -8.32
C ALA A 80 -1.05 -3.75 -8.75
N GLU A 81 -1.07 -4.27 -9.98
CA GLU A 81 0.04 -5.06 -10.51
C GLU A 81 1.34 -4.25 -10.61
N GLY A 82 1.24 -3.01 -11.07
CA GLY A 82 2.37 -2.07 -11.14
C GLY A 82 2.94 -1.78 -9.76
N PHE A 83 2.08 -1.50 -8.80
CA PHE A 83 2.48 -1.24 -7.42
C PHE A 83 3.19 -2.44 -6.79
N LEU A 84 2.60 -3.64 -6.88
CA LEU A 84 3.20 -4.87 -6.35
C LEU A 84 4.59 -5.14 -6.95
N ARG A 85 4.74 -4.94 -8.26
CA ARG A 85 6.03 -5.06 -8.94
C ARG A 85 7.05 -4.08 -8.39
N SER A 86 6.67 -2.81 -8.26
CA SER A 86 7.56 -1.75 -7.76
C SER A 86 8.02 -1.99 -6.32
N GLU A 87 7.12 -2.46 -5.46
CA GLU A 87 7.44 -2.76 -4.06
C GLU A 87 8.31 -4.01 -3.96
N THR A 88 8.04 -5.04 -4.78
CA THR A 88 8.89 -6.23 -4.86
C THR A 88 10.32 -5.87 -5.29
N GLU A 89 10.47 -5.01 -6.28
CA GLU A 89 11.78 -4.54 -6.76
C GLU A 89 12.52 -3.72 -5.71
N LYS A 90 11.82 -2.78 -5.07
CA LYS A 90 12.34 -1.93 -3.99
C LYS A 90 12.85 -2.75 -2.82
N TRP A 91 12.01 -3.62 -2.25
CA TRP A 91 12.39 -4.44 -1.10
C TRP A 91 13.43 -5.49 -1.46
N GLY A 92 13.36 -6.07 -2.66
CA GLY A 92 14.40 -6.96 -3.16
C GLY A 92 15.77 -6.28 -3.22
N ARG A 93 15.83 -5.00 -3.63
CA ARG A 93 17.07 -4.21 -3.62
C ARG A 93 17.58 -3.99 -2.20
N VAL A 94 16.71 -3.53 -1.29
CA VAL A 94 17.06 -3.30 0.13
C VAL A 94 17.64 -4.56 0.77
N ILE A 95 16.99 -5.71 0.58
CA ILE A 95 17.45 -7.00 1.12
C ILE A 95 18.86 -7.35 0.63
N ARG A 96 19.12 -7.20 -0.67
CA ARG A 96 20.43 -7.51 -1.26
C ARG A 96 21.52 -6.54 -0.78
N GLU A 97 21.25 -5.25 -0.77
CA GLU A 97 22.22 -4.21 -0.37
C GLU A 97 22.56 -4.29 1.12
N ALA A 98 21.58 -4.63 1.96
CA ALA A 98 21.76 -4.77 3.40
C ALA A 98 22.20 -6.19 3.83
N ASN A 99 22.38 -7.13 2.90
CA ASN A 99 22.73 -8.52 3.17
C ASN A 99 21.81 -9.20 4.20
N ILE A 100 20.50 -8.94 4.09
CA ILE A 100 19.48 -9.49 4.98
C ILE A 100 19.20 -10.95 4.56
N LYS A 101 19.14 -11.85 5.54
CA LYS A 101 18.82 -13.28 5.34
C LYS A 101 17.68 -13.68 6.27
N LEU A 102 16.76 -14.52 5.78
CA LEU A 102 15.95 -15.34 6.70
C LEU A 102 16.89 -16.40 7.27
N GLU A 103 16.90 -16.55 8.60
CA GLU A 103 17.63 -17.62 9.29
C GLU A 103 17.15 -19.01 8.87
#